data_AF-A0A967M2Y4-F1
#
_entry.id   AF-A0A967M2Y4-F1
#
_cell.length_a   1.000
_cell.length_b   1.000
_cell.length_c   1.000
_cell.angle_alpha   90.00
_cell.angle_beta   90.00
_cell.angle_gamma   90.00
#
_symmetry.space_group_name_H-M   'P 1'
#
loop_
_entity.id
_entity.type
_entity.pdbx_description
1 polymer ?
#
loop_
_entity_poly.entity_id
_entity_poly.type
_entity_poly.pdbx_seq_one_letter_code
_entity_poly.pdbx_strand_id
1 'polypeptide(L)'
;AAPSIRRKARELGVDIYQVDGTGPGGRISQEDVRRYVKQTMERLRAGQGGLPGQKPLPDFSRWGEVRQEPLSRVRQVTAENMSTAWASIPMVAQTGHARITAFEQFRKEFNSQADRQTKLTMTALLVKICA
;
A
#
# COMPACT_ATOMS: atom_id res chain seq x y z
N ALA A 1 27.25 7.50 28.73
CA ALA A 1 26.19 8.27 29.41
C ALA A 1 26.36 8.21 30.94
N ALA A 2 26.01 9.28 31.66
CA ALA A 2 25.94 9.24 33.12
C ALA A 2 24.78 8.35 33.61
N PRO A 3 24.85 7.76 34.83
CA PRO A 3 23.76 6.93 35.38
C PRO A 3 22.40 7.66 35.45
N SER A 4 22.41 8.96 35.73
CA SER A 4 21.23 9.83 35.72
C SER A 4 20.54 9.87 34.35
N ILE A 5 21.32 9.92 33.27
CA ILE A 5 20.82 9.96 31.88
C ILE A 5 20.23 8.61 31.48
N ARG A 6 20.86 7.49 31.91
CA ARG A 6 20.30 6.13 31.71
C ARG A 6 18.97 5.93 32.43
N ARG A 7 18.83 6.48 33.64
CA ARG A 7 17.55 6.46 34.37
C ARG A 7 16.49 7.25 33.61
N LYS A 8 16.84 8.44 33.11
CA LYS A 8 15.92 9.28 32.33
C LYS A 8 15.49 8.65 31.01
N ALA A 9 16.39 7.97 30.30
CA ALA A 9 16.05 7.23 29.09
C ALA A 9 15.04 6.11 29.38
N ARG A 10 15.23 5.35 30.46
CA ARG A 10 14.27 4.32 30.91
C ARG A 10 12.91 4.88 31.29
N GLU A 11 12.85 6.01 32.00
CA GLU A 11 11.58 6.69 32.31
C GLU A 11 10.81 7.11 31.05
N LEU A 12 11.51 7.45 29.98
CA LEU A 12 10.94 7.85 28.70
C LEU A 12 10.75 6.67 27.72
N GLY A 13 11.03 5.43 28.14
CA GLY A 13 10.92 4.25 27.28
C GLY A 13 11.94 4.20 26.13
N VAL A 14 13.04 4.94 26.22
CA VAL A 14 14.08 5.01 25.19
C VAL A 14 15.22 4.06 25.52
N ASP A 15 15.59 3.23 24.55
CA ASP A 15 16.83 2.46 24.60
C ASP A 15 18.03 3.39 24.38
N ILE A 16 18.89 3.51 25.40
CA ILE A 16 20.04 4.42 25.37
C ILE A 16 21.08 4.00 24.33
N TYR A 17 21.12 2.75 23.90
CA TYR A 17 22.05 2.28 22.86
C TYR A 17 21.64 2.77 21.46
N GLN A 18 20.42 3.26 21.29
CA GLN A 18 19.91 3.80 20.03
C GLN A 18 20.06 5.33 19.93
N VAL A 19 20.58 5.97 20.98
CA VAL A 19 20.75 7.43 21.06
C VAL A 19 22.18 7.82 20.70
N ASP A 20 22.33 8.58 19.62
CA ASP A 20 23.63 9.15 19.22
C ASP A 20 24.06 10.25 20.20
N GLY A 21 25.20 10.03 20.85
CA GLY A 21 25.75 10.98 21.83
C GLY A 21 26.63 12.05 21.17
N THR A 22 26.35 13.32 21.45
CA THR A 22 27.10 14.46 20.87
C THR A 22 28.18 15.03 21.80
N GLY A 23 28.31 14.52 23.03
CA GLY A 23 29.31 14.97 23.99
C GLY A 23 30.72 14.43 23.73
N PRO A 24 31.74 14.96 24.44
CA PRO A 24 33.13 14.53 24.30
C PRO A 24 33.29 13.01 24.45
N GLY A 25 33.88 12.36 23.45
CA GLY A 25 34.05 10.91 23.39
C GLY A 25 32.75 10.13 23.16
N GLY A 26 31.78 10.70 22.44
CA GLY A 26 30.48 10.05 22.15
C GLY A 26 29.57 9.94 23.38
N ARG A 27 29.79 10.78 24.39
CA ARG A 27 29.02 10.73 25.63
C ARG A 27 27.61 11.27 25.38
N ILE A 28 26.61 10.43 25.61
CA ILE A 28 25.19 10.79 25.52
C ILE A 28 24.81 11.78 26.62
N SER A 29 24.26 12.92 26.22
CA SER A 29 23.72 13.99 27.08
C SER A 29 22.21 13.83 27.31
N GLN A 30 21.62 14.66 28.17
CA GLN A 30 20.17 14.65 28.39
C GLN A 30 19.41 15.24 27.18
N GLU A 31 20.04 16.18 26.50
CA GLU A 31 19.57 16.83 25.28
C GLU A 31 19.46 15.82 24.13
N ASP A 32 20.42 14.89 24.02
CA ASP A 32 20.41 13.84 23.00
C ASP A 32 19.23 12.87 23.19
N VAL A 33 18.94 12.48 24.43
CA VAL A 33 17.76 11.64 24.73
C VAL A 33 16.46 12.37 24.39
N ARG A 34 16.32 13.65 24.74
CA ARG A 34 15.13 14.45 24.40
C ARG A 34 14.97 14.61 22.88
N ARG A 35 16.07 14.84 22.17
CA ARG A 35 16.10 14.96 20.71
C ARG A 35 15.66 13.67 20.04
N TYR A 36 16.15 12.53 20.51
CA TYR A 36 15.77 11.22 20.02
C TYR A 36 14.26 10.97 20.20
N VAL A 37 13.70 11.24 21.38
CA VAL A 37 12.25 11.12 21.63
C VAL A 37 11.45 11.99 20.66
N LYS A 38 11.86 13.26 20.48
CA LYS A 38 11.18 14.19 19.58
C LYS A 38 11.19 13.68 18.13
N GLN A 39 12.35 13.24 17.64
CA GLN A 39 12.49 12.68 16.29
C GLN A 39 11.69 11.39 16.10
N THR A 40 11.68 10.49 17.09
CA THR A 40 10.90 9.25 17.03
C THR A 40 9.41 9.55 17.00
N MET A 41 8.94 10.50 17.81
CA MET A 41 7.53 10.94 17.78
C MET A 41 7.16 11.65 16.47
N GLU A 42 8.08 12.42 15.89
CA GLU A 42 7.89 13.03 14.55
C GLU A 42 7.85 11.96 13.45
N ARG A 43 8.70 10.93 13.48
CA ARG A 43 8.68 9.81 12.54
C ARG A 43 7.38 8.98 12.65
N LEU A 44 6.95 8.69 13.88
CA LEU A 44 5.68 8.01 14.13
C LEU A 44 4.48 8.83 13.64
N ARG A 45 4.49 10.16 13.87
CA ARG A 45 3.46 11.08 13.34
C ARG A 45 3.50 11.22 11.83
N ALA A 46 4.68 11.12 11.21
CA ALA A 46 4.86 11.13 9.77
C ALA A 46 4.47 9.79 9.10
N GLY A 47 3.83 8.86 9.83
CA GLY A 47 3.38 7.58 9.27
C GLY A 47 4.53 6.61 8.95
N GLN A 48 5.75 6.86 9.40
CA GLN A 48 6.89 5.94 9.23
C GLN A 48 6.86 4.75 10.21
N GLY A 49 5.68 4.39 10.72
CA GLY A 49 5.39 3.05 11.26
C GLY A 49 4.85 2.11 10.17
N GLY A 50 5.14 2.41 8.90
CA GLY A 50 4.48 1.83 7.74
C GLY A 50 5.23 0.65 7.15
N LEU A 51 4.50 -0.46 7.02
CA LEU A 51 4.68 -1.56 6.06
C LEU A 51 6.03 -2.30 6.12
N PRO A 52 6.05 -3.65 6.00
CA PRO A 52 7.31 -4.36 5.84
C PRO A 52 8.08 -3.74 4.66
N GLY A 53 9.31 -3.30 4.91
CA GLY A 53 10.13 -2.61 3.93
C GLY A 53 10.15 -3.38 2.62
N GLN A 54 9.91 -2.67 1.51
CA GLN A 54 9.91 -3.29 0.19
C GLN A 54 11.26 -3.98 -0.02
N LYS A 55 11.23 -5.29 -0.28
CA LYS A 55 12.44 -6.01 -0.64
C LYS A 55 13.04 -5.35 -1.88
N PRO A 56 14.37 -5.20 -1.95
CA PRO A 56 15.01 -4.67 -3.14
C PRO A 56 14.60 -5.51 -4.35
N LEU A 57 14.32 -4.82 -5.46
CA LEU A 57 13.98 -5.50 -6.71
C LEU A 57 15.15 -6.37 -7.17
N PRO A 58 14.88 -7.53 -7.81
CA PRO A 58 15.94 -8.31 -8.42
C PRO A 58 16.62 -7.51 -9.53
N ASP A 59 17.90 -7.77 -9.76
CA ASP A 59 18.61 -7.19 -10.90
C ASP A 59 18.01 -7.73 -12.19
N PHE A 60 17.38 -6.86 -12.97
CA PHE A 60 16.73 -7.21 -14.23
C PHE A 60 17.71 -7.40 -15.40
N SER A 61 18.95 -6.93 -15.28
CA SER A 61 19.96 -7.03 -16.35
C SER A 61 20.40 -8.47 -16.65
N ARG A 62 20.22 -9.38 -15.69
CA ARG A 62 20.55 -10.80 -15.85
C ARG A 62 19.71 -11.52 -16.93
N TRP A 63 18.63 -10.91 -17.40
CA TRP A 63 17.75 -11.47 -18.43
C TRP A 63 17.83 -10.73 -19.77
N GLY A 64 18.75 -9.78 -19.94
CA GLY A 64 18.97 -9.04 -21.18
C GLY A 64 19.01 -7.54 -21.00
N GLU A 65 18.91 -6.82 -22.11
CA GLU A 65 18.91 -5.36 -22.12
C GLU A 65 17.66 -4.81 -21.42
N VAL A 66 17.85 -3.89 -20.48
CA VAL A 66 16.77 -3.28 -19.70
C VAL A 66 16.57 -1.85 -20.16
N ARG A 67 15.30 -1.50 -20.39
CA ARG A 67 14.88 -0.12 -20.63
C ARG A 67 14.10 0.40 -19.44
N GLN A 68 14.47 1.58 -18.96
CA GLN A 68 13.69 2.30 -17.96
C GLN A 68 12.83 3.36 -18.64
N GLU A 69 11.55 3.38 -18.31
CA GLU A 69 10.59 4.37 -18.80
C GLU A 69 9.90 5.05 -17.62
N PRO A 70 9.78 6.39 -17.62
CA PRO A 70 9.09 7.09 -16.56
C PRO A 70 7.58 6.78 -16.60
N LEU A 71 6.98 6.59 -15.42
CA LEU A 71 5.54 6.43 -15.30
C LEU A 71 4.82 7.74 -15.64
N SER A 72 3.75 7.66 -16.43
CA SER A 72 2.84 8.78 -16.63
C SER A 72 2.13 9.15 -15.34
N ARG A 73 1.66 10.40 -15.23
CA ARG A 73 0.97 10.90 -14.03
C ARG A 73 -0.24 10.04 -13.63
N VAL A 74 -1.03 9.59 -14.61
CA VAL A 74 -2.18 8.70 -14.37
C VAL A 74 -1.72 7.37 -13.77
N ARG A 75 -0.63 6.77 -14.27
CA ARG A 75 -0.10 5.51 -13.74
C ARG A 75 0.43 5.66 -12.32
N GLN A 76 1.06 6.79 -11.99
CA GLN A 76 1.53 7.08 -10.63
C GLN A 76 0.37 7.11 -9.64
N VAL A 77 -0.66 7.90 -9.93
CA VAL A 77 -1.84 8.03 -9.05
C VAL A 77 -2.58 6.69 -8.91
N THR A 78 -2.73 5.94 -10.01
CA THR A 78 -3.31 4.59 -9.94
C THR A 78 -2.47 3.66 -9.07
N ALA A 79 -1.13 3.69 -9.19
CA ALA A 79 -0.26 2.85 -8.37
C ALA A 79 -0.34 3.18 -6.87
N GLU A 80 -0.38 4.47 -6.52
CA GLU A 80 -0.55 4.94 -5.14
C GLU A 80 -1.89 4.47 -4.54
N ASN A 81 -2.99 4.67 -5.29
CA ASN A 81 -4.32 4.26 -4.84
C ASN A 81 -4.44 2.74 -4.70
N MET A 82 -3.93 1.97 -5.68
CA MET A 82 -3.95 0.51 -5.64
C MET A 82 -3.09 -0.05 -4.51
N SER A 83 -1.89 0.50 -4.29
CA SER A 83 -1.02 0.10 -3.19
C SER A 83 -1.67 0.35 -1.82
N THR A 84 -2.31 1.51 -1.67
CA THR A 84 -3.05 1.86 -0.45
C THR A 84 -4.23 0.94 -0.22
N ALA A 85 -5.02 0.66 -1.25
CA ALA A 85 -6.16 -0.27 -1.16
C ALA A 85 -5.69 -1.68 -0.76
N TRP A 86 -4.60 -2.15 -1.37
CA TRP A 86 -4.05 -3.48 -1.08
C TRP A 86 -3.50 -3.59 0.35
N ALA A 87 -2.89 -2.53 0.86
CA ALA A 87 -2.35 -2.49 2.23
C ALA A 87 -3.43 -2.37 3.32
N SER A 88 -4.54 -1.70 3.02
CA SER A 88 -5.56 -1.34 4.02
C SER A 88 -6.77 -2.27 4.03
N ILE A 89 -7.15 -2.86 2.89
CA ILE A 89 -8.36 -3.68 2.78
C ILE A 89 -7.97 -5.16 2.80
N PRO A 90 -8.51 -5.97 3.75
CA PRO A 90 -8.33 -7.41 3.75
C PRO A 90 -9.14 -8.02 2.59
N MET A 91 -8.53 -8.14 1.41
CA MET A 91 -9.22 -8.68 0.24
C MET A 91 -9.47 -10.17 0.40
N VAL A 92 -10.73 -10.55 0.22
CA VAL A 92 -11.18 -11.93 0.14
C VAL A 92 -11.85 -12.11 -1.21
N ALA A 93 -11.39 -13.09 -1.99
CA ALA A 93 -12.01 -13.45 -3.25
C ALA A 93 -12.95 -14.64 -3.05
N GLN A 94 -14.20 -14.52 -3.49
CA GLN A 94 -15.12 -15.65 -3.64
C GLN A 94 -15.40 -15.92 -5.11
N THR A 95 -15.46 -17.20 -5.47
CA THR A 95 -15.79 -17.65 -6.82
C THR A 95 -17.05 -18.51 -6.77
N GLY A 96 -17.81 -18.51 -7.85
CA GLY A 96 -19.04 -19.27 -7.97
C GLY A 96 -19.44 -19.48 -9.42
N HIS A 97 -20.37 -20.41 -9.64
CA HIS A 97 -20.92 -20.71 -10.96
C HIS A 97 -22.40 -20.37 -10.99
N ALA A 98 -22.85 -19.75 -12.09
CA ALA A 98 -24.25 -19.43 -12.32
C ALA A 98 -24.71 -20.04 -13.65
N ARG A 99 -25.91 -20.64 -13.66
CA ARG A 99 -26.52 -21.17 -14.88
C ARG A 99 -27.19 -20.03 -15.64
N ILE A 100 -26.72 -19.76 -16.85
CA ILE A 100 -27.17 -18.62 -17.67
C ILE A 100 -28.06 -19.00 -18.86
N THR A 101 -28.50 -20.26 -18.97
CA THR A 101 -29.24 -20.77 -20.14
C THR A 101 -30.47 -19.93 -20.48
N ALA A 102 -31.31 -19.63 -19.49
CA ALA A 102 -32.52 -18.81 -19.68
C ALA A 102 -32.19 -17.36 -20.06
N PHE A 103 -31.14 -16.78 -19.47
CA PHE A 103 -30.68 -15.42 -19.79
C PHE A 103 -30.16 -15.32 -21.22
N GLU A 104 -29.42 -16.32 -21.69
CA GLU A 104 -28.87 -16.34 -23.04
C GLU A 104 -29.99 -16.53 -24.08
N GLN A 105 -30.99 -17.36 -23.78
CA GLN A 105 -32.17 -17.51 -24.62
C GLN A 105 -32.94 -16.19 -24.74
N PHE A 106 -33.26 -15.55 -23.61
CA PHE A 106 -33.93 -14.24 -23.58
C PHE A 106 -33.14 -13.18 -24.38
N ARG A 107 -31.81 -13.12 -24.20
CA ARG A 107 -30.96 -12.19 -24.94
C ARG A 107 -31.05 -12.40 -26.45
N LYS A 108 -31.06 -13.65 -26.91
CA LYS A 108 -31.17 -13.98 -28.33
C LYS A 108 -32.55 -13.61 -28.88
N GLU A 109 -33.61 -13.94 -28.17
CA GLU A 109 -34.98 -13.60 -28.55
C GLU A 109 -35.17 -12.09 -28.63
N PHE A 110 -34.73 -11.34 -27.62
CA PHE A 110 -34.78 -9.88 -27.64
C PHE A 110 -33.97 -9.30 -28.80
N ASN A 111 -32.74 -9.77 -29.01
CA ASN A 111 -31.88 -9.28 -30.09
C ASN A 111 -32.38 -9.67 -31.49
N SER A 112 -33.23 -10.69 -31.61
CA SER A 112 -33.85 -11.05 -32.90
C SER A 112 -34.95 -10.06 -33.32
N GLN A 113 -35.55 -9.39 -32.33
CA GLN A 113 -36.64 -8.42 -32.53
C GLN A 113 -36.14 -6.96 -32.44
N ALA A 114 -34.97 -6.75 -31.84
CA ALA A 114 -34.38 -5.44 -31.66
C ALA A 114 -33.67 -4.94 -32.93
N ASP A 115 -33.74 -3.63 -33.16
CA ASP A 115 -32.95 -2.97 -34.19
C ASP A 115 -31.44 -3.11 -33.94
N ARG A 116 -30.65 -2.99 -35.01
CA ARG A 116 -29.17 -3.05 -34.95
C ARG A 116 -28.56 -2.05 -33.95
N GLN A 117 -29.25 -0.95 -33.65
CA GLN A 117 -28.79 0.08 -32.72
C GLN A 117 -29.01 -0.30 -31.25
N THR A 118 -29.92 -1.24 -30.95
CA THR A 118 -30.33 -1.58 -29.57
C THR A 118 -29.98 -3.01 -29.23
N LYS A 119 -28.71 -3.39 -29.44
CA LYS A 119 -28.23 -4.75 -29.15
C LYS A 119 -28.03 -4.95 -27.66
N LEU A 120 -28.78 -5.89 -27.09
CA LEU A 120 -28.64 -6.32 -25.71
C LEU A 120 -27.39 -7.21 -25.54
N THR A 121 -26.47 -6.75 -24.68
CA THR A 121 -25.24 -7.47 -24.33
C THR A 121 -25.37 -8.16 -22.97
N MET A 122 -24.51 -9.15 -22.71
CA MET A 122 -24.47 -9.79 -21.39
C MET A 122 -24.01 -8.84 -20.29
N THR A 123 -23.09 -7.92 -20.62
CA THR A 123 -22.65 -6.88 -19.68
C THR A 123 -23.81 -6.00 -19.23
N ALA A 124 -24.70 -5.58 -20.14
CA ALA A 124 -25.85 -4.76 -19.79
C ALA A 124 -26.81 -5.49 -18.82
N LEU A 125 -27.04 -6.79 -19.04
CA LEU A 125 -27.83 -7.62 -18.13
C LEU A 125 -27.14 -7.79 -16.77
N LEU A 126 -25.82 -8.00 -16.73
CA LEU A 126 -25.08 -8.09 -15.47
C LEU A 126 -25.11 -6.78 -14.68
N VAL A 127 -24.95 -5.63 -15.33
CA VAL A 127 -25.07 -4.32 -14.67
C VAL A 127 -26.46 -4.17 -14.04
N LYS A 128 -27.52 -4.61 -14.71
CA LYS A 128 -28.89 -4.56 -14.18
C LYS A 128 -29.15 -5.52 -13.01
N ILE A 129 -28.37 -6.59 -12.89
CA ILE A 129 -28.47 -7.55 -11.77
C ILE A 129 -27.68 -7.04 -10.56
N CYS A 130 -26.53 -6.40 -10.79
CA CYS A 130 -25.66 -5.90 -9.73
C CYS A 130 -26.10 -4.57 -9.14
N ALA A 131 -26.82 -3.73 -9.90
CA ALA A 131 -27.32 -2.41 -9.49
C ALA A 131 -28.80 -2.47 -9.08
#